data_AF-A0A7Y0BL63-F1
#
_entry.id   AF-A0A7Y0BL63-F1
#
_cell.length_a   1.000
_cell.length_b   1.000
_cell.length_c   1.000
_cell.angle_alpha   90.00
_cell.angle_beta   90.00
_cell.angle_gamma   90.00
#
_symmetry.space_group_name_H-M   'P 1'
#
loop_
_entity.id
_entity.type
_entity.pdbx_description
1 polymer ?
#
loop_
_entity_poly.entity_id
_entity_poly.type
_entity_poly.pdbx_seq_one_letter_code
_entity_poly.pdbx_strand_id
1 'polypeptide(L)'
;MEITDNTSAPNDTVLVSSVEGYGTSTDAPSYDIAPEDQHHVDAVMRLDPFHDVLAPYDLPEGRSFGKLKLTALTPDLQGEVRQRLLSVPVDQREAMEEQFTADVIKRLRPSIRAMTGLSSEATPYHREMMALTREYSDAAKEFDRLSDELVAVAHHVTKVDPETGKAVAVPVYKVSAERRRAIEAEQHSLAIRMRLLHTDEGPGLEAAKRLKQAMFETVEARKEIARQIDENAEAKRRAAQINREDRINSQATRLAALNRNAT
;
A
#
# COMPACT_ATOMS: atom_id res chain seq x y z
N MET A 1 4.80 -0.92 -74.73
CA MET A 1 3.58 -0.14 -74.55
C MET A 1 3.72 0.52 -73.20
N GLU A 2 4.17 1.77 -73.19
CA GLU A 2 4.31 2.58 -71.98
C GLU A 2 2.93 2.87 -71.41
N ILE A 3 2.75 2.58 -70.13
CA ILE A 3 1.68 3.12 -69.32
C ILE A 3 2.38 3.86 -68.19
N THR A 4 2.60 5.15 -68.41
CA THR A 4 2.83 6.14 -67.37
C THR A 4 1.53 6.32 -66.60
N ASP A 5 1.51 5.91 -65.34
CA ASP A 5 0.43 6.26 -64.42
C ASP A 5 0.92 7.36 -63.49
N ASN A 6 0.31 8.54 -63.66
CA ASN A 6 0.67 9.79 -63.01
C ASN A 6 -0.58 10.24 -62.25
N THR A 7 -0.72 9.78 -61.01
CA THR A 7 -1.74 10.28 -60.09
C THR A 7 -1.09 10.72 -58.78
N SER A 8 -0.37 11.84 -58.88
CA SER A 8 -0.06 12.70 -57.74
C SER A 8 -1.36 13.27 -57.19
N ALA A 9 -1.79 12.80 -56.02
CA ALA A 9 -2.75 13.52 -55.17
C ALA A 9 -1.95 14.31 -54.12
N PRO A 10 -2.02 15.66 -54.11
CA PRO A 10 -1.55 16.47 -53.00
C PRO A 10 -2.70 16.61 -52.01
N ASN A 11 -2.53 16.14 -50.77
CA ASN A 11 -3.18 16.65 -49.54
C ASN A 11 -2.92 15.71 -48.36
N ASP A 12 -1.65 15.50 -48.02
CA ASP A 12 -1.28 15.20 -46.64
C ASP A 12 -1.23 16.54 -45.89
N THR A 13 -2.40 17.03 -45.51
CA THR A 13 -2.51 18.07 -44.48
C THR A 13 -2.15 17.40 -43.16
N VAL A 14 -0.85 17.26 -42.92
CA VAL A 14 -0.33 16.90 -41.61
C VAL A 14 -0.72 18.04 -40.68
N LEU A 15 -1.78 17.83 -39.89
CA LEU A 15 -2.12 18.63 -38.73
C LEU A 15 -1.00 18.44 -37.70
N VAL A 16 0.13 19.10 -37.92
CA VAL A 16 1.12 19.33 -36.87
C VAL A 16 0.56 20.48 -36.03
N SER A 17 -0.19 20.17 -34.98
CA SER A 17 -0.44 21.18 -33.95
C SER A 17 0.88 21.40 -33.23
N SER A 18 1.60 22.47 -33.58
CA SER A 18 2.65 23.02 -32.74
C SER A 18 2.00 23.53 -31.47
N VAL A 19 2.10 22.74 -30.40
CA VAL A 19 1.73 23.17 -29.04
C VAL A 19 2.81 24.15 -28.59
N GLU A 20 2.77 25.37 -29.09
CA GLU A 20 3.53 26.51 -28.57
C GLU A 20 2.79 27.03 -27.34
N GLY A 21 2.96 26.30 -26.24
CA GLY A 21 2.47 26.66 -24.92
C GLY A 21 3.54 26.32 -23.90
N TYR A 22 4.65 27.08 -23.90
CA TYR A 22 5.54 27.14 -22.74
C TYR A 22 4.81 27.88 -21.61
N GLY A 23 3.83 27.21 -21.01
CA GLY A 23 3.42 27.54 -19.66
C GLY A 23 4.68 27.49 -18.81
N THR A 24 4.95 28.54 -18.05
CA THR A 24 5.99 28.58 -17.03
C THR A 24 6.00 27.24 -16.30
N SER A 25 7.05 26.44 -16.54
CA SER A 25 7.35 25.24 -15.76
C SER A 25 7.47 25.74 -14.32
N THR A 26 6.38 25.66 -13.57
CA THR A 26 6.49 25.50 -12.13
C THR A 26 7.17 24.15 -12.01
N ASP A 27 8.49 24.17 -11.81
CA ASP A 27 9.29 22.97 -11.64
C ASP A 27 8.53 22.04 -10.70
N ALA A 28 8.18 20.86 -11.20
CA ALA A 28 7.47 19.88 -10.41
C ALA A 28 8.28 19.67 -9.12
N PRO A 29 7.64 19.64 -7.93
CA PRO A 29 8.35 19.46 -6.68
C PRO A 29 9.24 18.22 -6.79
N SER A 30 10.55 18.40 -6.59
CA SER A 30 11.46 17.27 -6.53
C SER A 30 11.22 16.53 -5.22
N TYR A 31 10.99 15.22 -5.34
CA TYR A 31 10.90 14.29 -4.21
C TYR A 31 12.22 13.51 -4.04
N ASP A 32 13.34 14.09 -4.50
CA ASP A 32 14.65 13.51 -4.31
C ASP A 32 15.08 13.71 -2.86
N ILE A 33 15.51 12.62 -2.23
CA ILE A 33 15.97 12.62 -0.84
C ILE A 33 17.47 12.89 -0.86
N ALA A 34 17.92 13.84 -0.06
CA ALA A 34 19.32 14.20 0.01
C ALA A 34 20.17 13.02 0.52
N PRO A 35 21.41 12.82 0.05
CA PRO A 35 22.25 11.69 0.46
C PRO A 35 22.44 11.59 1.99
N GLU A 36 22.51 12.73 2.68
CA GLU A 36 22.59 12.82 4.14
C GLU A 36 21.38 12.23 4.87
N ASP A 37 20.19 12.27 4.24
CA ASP A 37 18.93 11.79 4.80
C ASP A 37 18.66 10.30 4.52
N GLN A 38 19.57 9.62 3.80
CA GLN A 38 19.42 8.21 3.44
C GLN A 38 19.25 7.29 4.66
N HIS A 39 19.86 7.64 5.79
CA HIS A 39 19.72 6.89 7.03
C HIS A 39 18.27 6.85 7.55
N HIS A 40 17.46 7.89 7.27
CA HIS A 40 16.03 7.90 7.58
C HIS A 40 15.27 6.93 6.68
N VAL A 41 15.60 6.90 5.39
CA VAL A 41 15.01 5.95 4.42
C VAL A 41 15.29 4.52 4.84
N ASP A 42 16.55 4.19 5.14
CA ASP A 42 16.93 2.85 5.58
C ASP A 42 16.19 2.43 6.85
N ALA A 43 15.99 3.37 7.77
CA ALA A 43 15.24 3.12 9.00
C ALA A 43 13.73 2.95 8.75
N VAL A 44 13.16 3.52 7.68
CA VAL A 44 11.77 3.24 7.25
C VAL A 44 11.70 1.87 6.61
N MET A 45 12.61 1.55 5.69
CA MET A 45 12.62 0.30 4.93
C MET A 45 12.90 -0.95 5.77
N ARG A 46 13.51 -0.80 6.96
CA ARG A 46 13.70 -1.90 7.92
C ARG A 46 12.41 -2.29 8.64
N LEU A 47 11.40 -1.43 8.66
CA LEU A 47 10.13 -1.74 9.32
C LEU A 47 9.32 -2.67 8.42
N ASP A 48 8.91 -3.80 8.98
CA ASP A 48 7.93 -4.65 8.32
C ASP A 48 6.53 -4.01 8.47
N PRO A 49 5.88 -3.59 7.37
CA PRO A 49 4.55 -2.96 7.43
C PRO A 49 3.45 -3.86 8.01
N PHE A 50 3.66 -5.18 8.00
CA PHE A 50 2.71 -6.17 8.47
C PHE A 50 2.98 -6.59 9.91
N HIS A 51 4.20 -6.43 10.40
CA HIS A 51 4.58 -6.83 11.76
C HIS A 51 4.86 -5.65 12.68
N ASP A 52 5.58 -4.62 12.21
CA ASP A 52 6.14 -3.56 13.06
C ASP A 52 5.29 -2.29 13.09
N VAL A 53 4.42 -2.09 12.08
CA VAL A 53 3.55 -0.92 12.02
C VAL A 53 2.25 -1.17 12.77
N LEU A 54 1.79 -0.20 13.56
CA LEU A 54 0.57 -0.33 14.36
C LEU A 54 -0.68 -0.51 13.49
N ALA A 55 -1.56 -1.41 13.93
CA ALA A 55 -2.87 -1.61 13.34
C ALA A 55 -3.79 -0.43 13.68
N PRO A 56 -4.83 -0.15 12.88
CA PRO A 56 -5.74 1.00 13.10
C PRO A 56 -6.65 0.86 14.32
N TYR A 57 -6.49 -0.19 15.12
CA TYR A 57 -7.24 -0.44 16.34
C TYR A 57 -6.28 -0.60 17.51
N ASP A 58 -6.55 0.14 18.58
CA ASP A 58 -5.88 -0.06 19.85
C ASP A 58 -6.46 -1.29 20.54
N LEU A 59 -5.59 -2.25 20.85
CA LEU A 59 -5.97 -3.30 21.78
C LEU A 59 -5.88 -2.71 23.19
N PRO A 60 -6.97 -2.77 23.99
CA PRO A 60 -6.91 -2.30 25.37
C PRO A 60 -5.78 -3.00 26.11
N GLU A 61 -4.99 -2.25 26.89
CA GLU A 61 -3.91 -2.80 27.71
C GLU A 61 -4.41 -3.97 28.57
N GLY A 62 -3.65 -5.06 28.59
CA GLY A 62 -3.98 -6.28 29.35
C GLY A 62 -4.82 -7.31 28.60
N ARG A 63 -5.25 -7.04 27.35
CA ARG A 63 -5.94 -8.03 26.52
C ARG A 63 -4.95 -8.90 25.76
N SER A 64 -4.46 -9.97 26.38
CA SER A 64 -3.79 -11.03 25.62
C SER A 64 -4.84 -11.76 24.79
N PHE A 65 -4.62 -11.91 23.48
CA PHE A 65 -5.35 -12.95 22.75
C PHE A 65 -5.00 -14.28 23.44
N GLY A 66 -6.01 -14.96 23.99
CA GLY A 66 -5.81 -16.31 24.50
C GLY A 66 -5.28 -17.23 23.40
N LYS A 67 -4.87 -18.45 23.77
CA LYS A 67 -4.37 -19.46 22.82
C LYS A 67 -5.20 -19.47 21.53
N LEU A 68 -4.53 -19.32 20.40
CA LEU A 68 -5.19 -19.28 19.10
C LEU A 68 -5.75 -20.67 18.78
N LYS A 69 -7.07 -20.78 18.75
CA LYS A 69 -7.77 -22.04 18.44
C LYS A 69 -8.20 -22.06 16.99
N LEU A 70 -8.37 -23.28 16.46
CA LEU A 70 -8.90 -23.50 15.12
C LEU A 70 -10.20 -22.73 14.83
N THR A 71 -11.06 -22.56 15.84
CA THR A 71 -12.34 -21.84 15.74
C THR A 71 -12.20 -20.35 15.42
N ALA A 72 -10.99 -19.78 15.51
CA ALA A 72 -10.71 -18.40 15.12
C ALA A 72 -10.62 -18.22 13.60
N LEU A 73 -10.50 -19.31 12.83
CA LEU A 73 -10.42 -19.29 11.37
C LEU A 73 -11.80 -19.52 10.71
N THR A 74 -11.96 -19.06 9.48
CA THR A 74 -13.15 -19.38 8.66
C THR A 74 -13.17 -20.88 8.31
N PRO A 75 -14.35 -21.50 8.04
CA PRO A 75 -14.47 -22.93 7.81
C PRO A 75 -13.51 -23.49 6.75
N ASP A 76 -13.27 -22.73 5.67
CA ASP A 76 -12.37 -23.13 4.59
C ASP A 76 -10.91 -23.24 5.08
N LEU A 77 -10.46 -22.27 5.87
CA LEU A 77 -9.12 -22.21 6.44
C LEU A 77 -8.93 -23.21 7.58
N GLN A 78 -10.00 -23.56 8.30
CA GLN A 78 -9.96 -24.65 9.26
C GLN A 78 -9.63 -25.98 8.60
N GLY A 79 -10.08 -26.19 7.35
CA GLY A 79 -9.75 -27.37 6.57
C GLY A 79 -8.25 -27.58 6.40
N GLU A 80 -7.51 -26.52 6.11
CA GLU A 80 -6.04 -26.56 5.96
C GLU A 80 -5.34 -26.95 7.26
N VAL A 81 -5.70 -26.30 8.38
CA VAL A 81 -5.09 -26.62 9.68
C VAL A 81 -5.43 -28.05 10.10
N ARG A 82 -6.68 -28.50 9.89
CA ARG A 82 -7.08 -29.90 10.16
C ARG A 82 -6.27 -30.88 9.33
N GLN A 83 -6.05 -30.61 8.06
CA GLN A 83 -5.23 -31.46 7.20
C GLN A 83 -3.78 -31.55 7.72
N ARG A 84 -3.20 -30.43 8.16
CA ARG A 84 -1.85 -30.42 8.77
C ARG A 84 -1.80 -31.17 10.11
N LEU A 85 -2.87 -31.15 10.89
CA LEU A 85 -2.95 -31.87 12.17
C LEU A 85 -3.09 -33.39 12.02
N LEU A 86 -3.50 -33.90 10.85
CA LEU A 86 -3.61 -35.34 10.61
C LEU A 86 -2.25 -36.06 10.67
N SER A 87 -1.16 -35.38 10.31
CA SER A 87 0.20 -35.93 10.38
C SER A 87 0.86 -35.77 11.75
N VAL A 88 0.21 -35.09 12.70
CA VAL A 88 0.76 -34.81 14.04
C VAL A 88 0.28 -35.85 15.07
N PRO A 89 1.18 -36.39 15.90
CA PRO A 89 0.85 -37.25 17.04
C PRO A 89 -0.16 -36.62 18.01
N VAL A 90 -1.10 -37.42 18.54
CA VAL A 90 -2.26 -36.92 19.31
C VAL A 90 -1.86 -36.09 20.53
N ASP A 91 -0.77 -36.45 21.19
CA ASP A 91 -0.15 -35.78 22.33
C ASP A 91 0.38 -34.36 22.01
N GLN A 92 0.69 -34.09 20.74
CA GLN A 92 1.25 -32.81 20.29
C GLN A 92 0.25 -31.94 19.53
N ARG A 93 -0.96 -32.44 19.27
CA ARG A 93 -1.96 -31.77 18.42
C ARG A 93 -2.38 -30.41 18.95
N GLU A 94 -2.53 -30.22 20.26
CA GLU A 94 -2.97 -28.93 20.81
C GLU A 94 -1.90 -27.83 20.58
N ALA A 95 -0.63 -28.13 20.84
CA ALA A 95 0.46 -27.18 20.62
C ALA A 95 0.68 -26.88 19.13
N MET A 96 0.59 -27.91 18.27
CA MET A 96 0.71 -27.74 16.82
C MET A 96 -0.51 -27.05 16.20
N GLU A 97 -1.71 -27.23 16.77
CA GLU A 97 -2.92 -26.52 16.33
C GLU A 97 -2.75 -25.02 16.51
N GLU A 98 -2.23 -24.60 17.67
CA GLU A 98 -1.96 -23.19 17.95
C GLU A 98 -0.92 -22.64 16.97
N GLN A 99 0.16 -23.37 16.72
CA GLN A 99 1.20 -22.95 15.78
C GLN A 99 0.68 -22.84 14.35
N PHE A 100 -0.01 -23.86 13.83
CA PHE A 100 -0.55 -23.83 12.47
C PHE A 100 -1.64 -22.77 12.31
N THR A 101 -2.47 -22.55 13.33
CA THR A 101 -3.46 -21.48 13.33
C THR A 101 -2.77 -20.12 13.30
N ALA A 102 -1.72 -19.93 14.10
CA ALA A 102 -0.92 -18.71 14.09
C ALA A 102 -0.26 -18.46 12.73
N ASP A 103 0.26 -19.50 12.07
CA ASP A 103 0.86 -19.41 10.74
C ASP A 103 -0.17 -18.98 9.68
N VAL A 104 -1.38 -19.55 9.72
CA VAL A 104 -2.46 -19.16 8.81
C VAL A 104 -2.86 -17.70 9.05
N ILE A 105 -3.04 -17.28 10.31
CA ILE A 105 -3.35 -15.88 10.64
C ILE A 105 -2.22 -14.95 10.19
N LYS A 106 -0.96 -15.36 10.39
CA LYS A 106 0.21 -14.60 9.94
C LYS A 106 0.20 -14.40 8.43
N ARG A 107 -0.14 -15.45 7.67
CA ARG A 107 -0.27 -15.40 6.21
C ARG A 107 -1.44 -14.52 5.73
N LEU A 108 -2.53 -14.46 6.49
CA LEU A 108 -3.68 -13.60 6.17
C LEU A 108 -3.48 -12.15 6.56
N ARG A 109 -2.56 -11.87 7.48
CA ARG A 109 -2.33 -10.53 8.03
C ARG A 109 -2.09 -9.46 6.95
N PRO A 110 -1.28 -9.69 5.90
CA PRO A 110 -1.14 -8.72 4.81
C PRO A 110 -2.46 -8.39 4.13
N SER A 111 -3.27 -9.39 3.83
CA SER A 111 -4.59 -9.21 3.20
C SER A 111 -5.54 -8.44 4.12
N ILE A 112 -5.60 -8.80 5.41
CA ILE A 112 -6.43 -8.11 6.40
C ILE A 112 -5.99 -6.65 6.51
N ARG A 113 -4.69 -6.37 6.64
CA ARG A 113 -4.15 -5.01 6.75
C ARG A 113 -4.38 -4.19 5.49
N ALA A 114 -4.27 -4.78 4.30
CA ALA A 114 -4.62 -4.11 3.06
C ALA A 114 -6.11 -3.68 3.05
N MET A 115 -7.01 -4.49 3.63
CA MET A 115 -8.43 -4.13 3.73
C MET A 115 -8.71 -3.09 4.83
N THR A 116 -8.15 -3.28 6.03
CA THR A 116 -8.46 -2.46 7.21
C THR A 116 -7.67 -1.15 7.24
N GLY A 117 -6.58 -1.06 6.50
CA GLY A 117 -5.62 0.05 6.57
C GLY A 117 -4.66 -0.08 7.76
N LEU A 118 -3.85 0.97 7.94
CA LEU A 118 -2.89 1.13 9.05
C LEU A 118 -3.36 2.23 10.00
N SER A 119 -2.77 2.28 11.20
CA SER A 119 -2.99 3.38 12.16
C SER A 119 -2.68 4.75 11.56
N SER A 120 -3.33 5.79 12.10
CA SER A 120 -2.99 7.19 11.81
C SER A 120 -1.53 7.51 12.18
N GLU A 121 -0.96 6.79 13.14
CA GLU A 121 0.44 6.91 13.58
C GLU A 121 1.45 6.24 12.64
N ALA A 122 0.98 5.44 11.67
CA ALA A 122 1.87 4.86 10.67
C ALA A 122 2.50 5.96 9.81
N THR A 123 3.76 5.77 9.45
CA THR A 123 4.48 6.70 8.56
C THR A 123 3.72 6.88 7.24
N PRO A 124 3.76 8.07 6.61
CA PRO A 124 3.14 8.32 5.30
C PRO A 124 3.45 7.24 4.26
N TYR A 125 4.71 6.80 4.17
CA TYR A 125 5.15 5.75 3.24
C TYR A 125 4.37 4.44 3.38
N HIS A 126 4.30 3.88 4.58
CA HIS A 126 3.59 2.63 4.84
C HIS A 126 2.08 2.75 4.59
N ARG A 127 1.47 3.91 4.89
CA ARG A 127 0.06 4.16 4.59
C ARG A 127 -0.20 4.15 3.10
N GLU A 128 0.66 4.82 2.33
CA GLU A 128 0.56 4.89 0.88
C GLU A 128 0.75 3.51 0.24
N MET A 129 1.71 2.73 0.72
CA MET A 129 1.92 1.35 0.27
C MET A 129 0.69 0.47 0.49
N MET A 130 0.02 0.58 1.65
CA MET A 130 -1.22 -0.17 1.91
C MET A 130 -2.39 0.35 1.06
N ALA A 131 -2.48 1.66 0.83
CA ALA A 131 -3.48 2.24 -0.06
C ALA A 131 -3.34 1.71 -1.49
N LEU A 132 -2.13 1.70 -2.04
CA LEU A 132 -1.82 1.15 -3.37
C LEU A 132 -2.14 -0.34 -3.46
N THR A 133 -1.80 -1.12 -2.43
CA THR A 133 -2.12 -2.56 -2.36
C THR A 133 -3.63 -2.80 -2.39
N ARG A 134 -4.41 -1.97 -1.68
CA ARG A 134 -5.86 -2.02 -1.69
C ARG A 134 -6.43 -1.65 -3.05
N GLU A 135 -5.97 -0.55 -3.64
CA GLU A 135 -6.41 -0.11 -4.97
C GLU A 135 -6.16 -1.18 -6.04
N TYR A 136 -4.99 -1.83 -6.02
CA TYR A 136 -4.67 -2.93 -6.91
C TYR A 136 -5.61 -4.12 -6.66
N SER A 137 -5.84 -4.49 -5.40
CA SER A 137 -6.72 -5.61 -5.05
C SER A 137 -8.17 -5.38 -5.46
N ASP A 138 -8.67 -4.15 -5.29
CA ASP A 138 -10.03 -3.78 -5.68
C ASP A 138 -10.17 -3.79 -7.21
N ALA A 139 -9.17 -3.30 -7.94
CA ALA A 139 -9.12 -3.39 -9.41
C ALA A 139 -9.08 -4.84 -9.91
N ALA A 140 -8.29 -5.70 -9.27
CA ALA A 140 -8.20 -7.12 -9.61
C ALA A 140 -9.53 -7.85 -9.39
N LYS A 141 -10.18 -7.63 -8.24
CA LYS A 141 -11.51 -8.22 -7.96
C LYS A 141 -12.56 -7.80 -8.98
N GLU A 142 -12.54 -6.53 -9.38
CA GLU A 142 -13.47 -6.05 -10.39
C GLU A 142 -13.17 -6.64 -11.78
N PHE A 143 -11.88 -6.78 -12.12
CA PHE A 143 -11.46 -7.46 -13.34
C PHE A 143 -11.95 -8.92 -13.40
N ASP A 144 -11.81 -9.65 -12.29
CA ASP A 144 -12.30 -11.03 -12.15
C ASP A 144 -13.82 -11.09 -12.24
N ARG A 145 -14.53 -10.20 -11.54
CA ARG A 145 -16.01 -10.10 -11.61
C ARG A 145 -16.49 -9.89 -13.05
N LEU A 146 -15.83 -9.00 -13.80
CA LEU A 146 -16.15 -8.74 -15.20
C LEU A 146 -15.80 -9.95 -16.10
N SER A 147 -14.73 -10.69 -15.77
CA SER A 147 -14.36 -11.91 -16.49
C SER A 147 -15.43 -12.98 -16.33
N ASP A 148 -15.92 -13.17 -15.11
CA ASP A 148 -17.02 -14.08 -14.80
C ASP A 148 -18.31 -13.68 -15.54
N GLU A 149 -18.60 -12.38 -15.63
CA GLU A 149 -19.75 -11.86 -16.36
C GLU A 149 -19.66 -12.15 -17.87
N LEU A 150 -18.46 -12.06 -18.47
CA LEU A 150 -18.23 -12.36 -19.89
C LEU A 150 -18.39 -13.84 -20.25
N VAL A 151 -18.02 -14.74 -19.34
CA VAL A 151 -18.12 -16.19 -19.58
C VAL A 151 -19.46 -16.79 -19.15
N ALA A 152 -20.31 -16.01 -18.47
CA ALA A 152 -21.61 -16.48 -18.00
C ALA A 152 -22.53 -16.91 -19.17
N VAL A 153 -22.92 -18.19 -19.17
CA VAL A 153 -23.83 -18.77 -20.16
C VAL A 153 -25.27 -18.70 -19.66
N ALA A 154 -26.19 -18.17 -20.48
CA ALA A 154 -27.61 -18.11 -20.14
C ALA A 154 -28.31 -19.45 -20.41
N HIS A 155 -28.04 -20.04 -21.57
CA HIS A 155 -28.55 -21.35 -21.97
C HIS A 155 -27.72 -21.89 -23.13
N HIS A 156 -27.95 -23.14 -23.51
CA HIS A 156 -27.33 -23.77 -24.67
C HIS A 156 -28.36 -23.93 -25.78
N VAL A 157 -27.96 -23.68 -27.02
CA VAL A 157 -28.77 -23.92 -28.22
C VAL A 157 -28.12 -25.04 -29.03
N THR A 158 -28.92 -26.03 -29.42
CA THR A 158 -28.46 -27.10 -30.28
C THR A 158 -28.31 -26.60 -31.72
N LYS A 159 -27.11 -26.71 -32.29
CA LYS A 159 -26.84 -26.48 -33.71
C LYS A 159 -26.30 -27.75 -34.34
N VAL A 160 -26.64 -27.99 -35.61
CA VAL A 160 -26.06 -29.08 -36.38
C VAL A 160 -24.72 -28.62 -36.92
N ASP A 161 -23.67 -29.36 -36.61
CA ASP A 161 -22.34 -29.14 -37.16
C ASP A 161 -22.35 -29.48 -38.67
N PRO A 162 -22.01 -28.52 -39.55
CA PRO A 162 -22.05 -28.72 -41.00
C PRO A 162 -21.01 -29.72 -41.50
N GLU A 163 -19.93 -30.00 -40.77
CA GLU A 163 -18.89 -30.95 -41.18
C GLU A 163 -19.21 -32.38 -40.75
N THR A 164 -19.79 -32.56 -39.56
CA THR A 164 -20.02 -33.90 -38.99
C THR A 164 -21.49 -34.34 -39.02
N GLY A 165 -22.43 -33.43 -39.29
CA GLY A 165 -23.87 -33.67 -39.25
C GLY A 165 -24.42 -33.93 -37.84
N LYS A 166 -23.61 -33.80 -36.79
CA LYS A 166 -24.00 -34.09 -35.40
C LYS A 166 -24.57 -32.85 -34.73
N ALA A 167 -25.53 -33.07 -33.82
CA ALA A 167 -26.06 -32.03 -32.95
C ALA A 167 -25.02 -31.66 -31.87
N VAL A 168 -24.63 -30.39 -31.83
CA VAL A 168 -23.69 -29.82 -30.85
C VAL A 168 -24.40 -28.75 -30.04
N ALA A 169 -24.21 -28.77 -28.72
CA ALA A 169 -24.70 -27.74 -27.82
C ALA A 169 -23.78 -26.52 -27.88
N VAL A 170 -24.28 -25.39 -28.40
CA VAL A 170 -23.55 -24.12 -28.49
C VAL A 170 -23.98 -23.21 -27.34
N PRO A 171 -23.06 -22.70 -26.52
CA PRO A 171 -23.41 -21.79 -25.43
C PRO A 171 -23.90 -20.45 -25.98
N VAL A 172 -25.02 -19.97 -25.45
CA VAL A 172 -25.51 -18.60 -25.64
C VAL A 172 -25.17 -17.82 -24.38
N TYR A 173 -24.23 -16.90 -24.51
CA TYR A 173 -23.78 -16.05 -23.41
C TYR A 173 -24.91 -15.15 -22.91
N LYS A 174 -24.89 -14.87 -21.61
CA LYS A 174 -25.88 -14.00 -20.94
C LYS A 174 -25.78 -12.54 -21.41
N VAL A 175 -24.59 -12.13 -21.83
CA VAL A 175 -24.30 -10.74 -22.22
C VAL A 175 -24.45 -10.56 -23.72
N SER A 176 -25.13 -9.49 -24.14
CA SER A 176 -25.25 -9.12 -25.56
C SER A 176 -23.91 -8.67 -26.15
N ALA A 177 -23.76 -8.72 -27.48
CA ALA A 177 -22.52 -8.34 -28.15
C ALA A 177 -22.07 -6.89 -27.85
N GLU A 178 -23.01 -5.95 -27.77
CA GLU A 178 -22.72 -4.56 -27.42
C GLU A 178 -22.24 -4.42 -25.97
N ARG A 179 -22.96 -5.02 -25.02
CA ARG A 179 -22.58 -4.99 -23.61
C ARG A 179 -21.24 -5.70 -23.37
N ARG A 180 -20.97 -6.78 -24.10
CA ARG A 180 -19.69 -7.49 -24.08
C ARG A 180 -18.52 -6.57 -24.45
N ARG A 181 -18.64 -5.80 -25.54
CA ARG A 181 -17.59 -4.83 -25.93
C ARG A 181 -17.36 -3.77 -24.85
N ALA A 182 -18.43 -3.31 -24.20
CA ALA A 182 -18.31 -2.35 -23.11
C ALA A 182 -17.55 -2.94 -21.90
N ILE A 183 -17.88 -4.18 -21.51
CA ILE A 183 -17.18 -4.90 -20.44
C ILE A 183 -15.72 -5.14 -20.80
N GLU A 184 -15.42 -5.57 -22.04
CA GLU A 184 -14.05 -5.77 -22.52
C GLU A 184 -13.22 -4.48 -22.48
N ALA A 185 -13.83 -3.32 -22.82
CA ALA A 185 -13.19 -2.01 -22.71
C ALA A 185 -12.91 -1.61 -21.25
N GLU A 186 -13.83 -1.92 -20.34
CA GLU A 186 -13.67 -1.70 -18.90
C GLU A 186 -12.55 -2.59 -18.33
N GLN A 187 -12.52 -3.87 -18.70
CA GLN A 187 -11.43 -4.78 -18.34
C GLN A 187 -10.07 -4.29 -18.84
N HIS A 188 -9.99 -3.81 -20.07
CA HIS A 188 -8.75 -3.25 -20.61
C HIS A 188 -8.29 -2.02 -19.80
N SER A 189 -9.24 -1.17 -19.39
CA SER A 189 -8.95 0.00 -18.55
C SER A 189 -8.45 -0.41 -17.16
N LEU A 190 -9.06 -1.42 -16.54
CA LEU A 190 -8.60 -1.99 -15.27
C LEU A 190 -7.21 -2.61 -15.40
N ALA A 191 -6.94 -3.33 -16.49
CA ALA A 191 -5.63 -3.92 -16.75
C ALA A 191 -4.52 -2.85 -16.89
N ILE A 192 -4.82 -1.71 -17.53
CA ILE A 192 -3.89 -0.57 -17.56
C ILE A 192 -3.67 -0.03 -16.15
N ARG A 193 -4.74 0.20 -15.38
CA ARG A 193 -4.63 0.70 -14.00
C ARG A 193 -3.79 -0.24 -13.13
N MET A 194 -4.03 -1.54 -13.21
CA MET A 194 -3.25 -2.54 -12.48
C MET A 194 -1.77 -2.45 -12.83
N ARG A 195 -1.40 -2.27 -14.11
CA ARG A 195 0.01 -2.07 -14.53
C ARG A 195 0.63 -0.78 -14.03
N LEU A 196 -0.16 0.29 -13.91
CA LEU A 196 0.31 1.56 -13.34
C LEU A 196 0.59 1.44 -11.84
N LEU A 197 -0.11 0.56 -11.15
CA LEU A 197 0.07 0.29 -9.73
C LEU A 197 1.15 -0.77 -9.45
N HIS A 198 1.23 -1.82 -10.25
CA HIS A 198 2.14 -2.95 -10.00
C HIS A 198 2.55 -3.65 -11.30
N THR A 199 3.81 -4.08 -11.35
CA THR A 199 4.41 -4.89 -12.40
C THR A 199 5.10 -6.11 -11.77
N ASP A 200 5.47 -7.09 -12.58
CA ASP A 200 6.19 -8.29 -12.11
C ASP A 200 7.54 -7.96 -11.46
N GLU A 201 8.11 -6.78 -11.79
CA GLU A 201 9.40 -6.31 -11.28
C GLU A 201 9.26 -5.41 -10.04
N GLY A 202 8.04 -4.97 -9.69
CA GLY A 202 7.82 -4.09 -8.53
C GLY A 202 6.67 -3.09 -8.69
N PRO A 203 6.74 -1.92 -8.04
CA PRO A 203 5.72 -0.88 -8.18
C PRO A 203 5.64 -0.37 -9.63
N GLY A 204 4.43 -0.22 -10.15
CA GLY A 204 4.21 0.43 -11.45
C GLY A 204 4.54 1.92 -11.41
N LEU A 205 4.51 2.60 -12.57
CA LEU A 205 4.95 4.01 -12.69
C LEU A 205 4.22 4.96 -11.71
N GLU A 206 2.91 4.80 -11.57
CA GLU A 206 2.10 5.65 -10.69
C GLU A 206 2.39 5.32 -9.22
N ALA A 207 2.44 4.03 -8.88
CA ALA A 207 2.80 3.59 -7.54
C ALA A 207 4.20 4.05 -7.14
N ALA A 208 5.20 3.93 -8.01
CA ALA A 208 6.55 4.37 -7.76
C ALA A 208 6.61 5.88 -7.46
N LYS A 209 5.87 6.70 -8.22
CA LYS A 209 5.76 8.14 -7.98
C LYS A 209 5.15 8.45 -6.62
N ARG A 210 4.01 7.82 -6.30
CA ARG A 210 3.29 8.02 -5.03
C ARG A 210 4.12 7.56 -3.84
N LEU A 211 4.78 6.41 -3.94
CA LEU A 211 5.68 5.88 -2.91
C LEU A 211 6.90 6.78 -2.70
N LYS A 212 7.49 7.34 -3.78
CA LYS A 212 8.61 8.28 -3.67
C LYS A 212 8.20 9.55 -2.92
N GLN A 213 7.04 10.12 -3.26
CA GLN A 213 6.48 11.26 -2.54
C GLN A 213 6.23 10.92 -1.06
N ALA A 214 5.58 9.80 -0.77
CA ALA A 214 5.27 9.40 0.60
C ALA A 214 6.54 9.08 1.42
N MET A 215 7.60 8.59 0.77
CA MET A 215 8.91 8.41 1.42
C MET A 215 9.53 9.77 1.77
N PHE A 216 9.51 10.73 0.85
CA PHE A 216 9.97 12.09 1.10
C PHE A 216 9.22 12.73 2.29
N GLU A 217 7.89 12.66 2.31
CA GLU A 217 7.07 13.15 3.43
C GLU A 217 7.42 12.46 4.75
N THR A 218 7.73 11.16 4.70
CA THR A 218 8.15 10.40 5.89
C THR A 218 9.51 10.87 6.41
N VAL A 219 10.47 11.11 5.52
CA VAL A 219 11.80 11.62 5.89
C VAL A 219 11.69 13.00 6.52
N GLU A 220 10.94 13.92 5.91
CA GLU A 220 10.72 15.26 6.46
C GLU A 220 10.05 15.22 7.84
N ALA A 221 9.03 14.36 8.03
CA ALA A 221 8.41 14.16 9.33
C ALA A 221 9.40 13.65 10.39
N ARG A 222 10.32 12.75 10.02
CA ARG A 222 11.35 12.25 10.95
C ARG A 222 12.39 13.30 11.30
N LYS A 223 12.80 14.13 10.34
CA LYS A 223 13.70 15.26 10.58
C LYS A 223 13.08 16.27 11.54
N GLU A 224 11.80 16.56 11.36
CA GLU A 224 11.06 17.44 12.26
C GLU A 224 11.04 16.89 13.70
N ILE A 225 10.75 15.59 13.87
CA ILE A 225 10.78 14.95 15.19
C ILE A 225 12.18 15.02 15.81
N ALA A 226 13.23 14.73 15.04
CA ALA A 226 14.60 14.80 15.52
C ALA A 226 14.97 16.22 15.97
N ARG A 227 14.62 17.23 15.17
CA ARG A 227 14.82 18.65 15.52
C ARG A 227 14.09 19.01 16.82
N GLN A 228 12.84 18.60 16.97
CA GLN A 228 12.07 18.86 18.20
C GLN A 228 12.69 18.16 19.41
N ILE A 229 13.26 16.96 19.27
CA ILE A 229 13.96 16.28 20.36
C ILE A 229 15.20 17.07 20.77
N ASP A 230 15.99 17.53 19.82
CA ASP A 230 17.21 18.30 20.06
C ASP A 230 16.91 19.66 20.72
N GLU A 231 15.92 20.39 20.19
CA GLU A 231 15.44 21.65 20.76
C GLU A 231 14.93 21.45 22.20
N ASN A 232 14.15 20.40 22.45
CA ASN A 232 13.68 20.09 23.80
C ASN A 232 14.83 19.71 24.75
N ALA A 233 15.86 19.00 24.26
CA ALA A 233 17.04 18.66 25.04
C ALA A 233 17.87 19.91 25.38
N GLU A 234 18.02 20.83 24.44
CA GLU A 234 18.65 22.13 24.69
C GLU A 234 17.86 23.00 25.65
N ALA A 235 16.53 23.10 25.49
CA ALA A 235 15.65 23.81 26.40
C ALA A 235 15.77 23.27 27.83
N LYS A 236 15.81 21.93 28.01
CA LYS A 236 16.05 21.30 29.31
C LYS A 236 17.42 21.65 29.89
N ARG A 237 18.49 21.63 29.08
CA ARG A 237 19.83 22.05 29.51
C ARG A 237 19.85 23.51 29.96
N ARG A 238 19.21 24.40 29.21
CA ARG A 238 19.12 25.83 29.53
C ARG A 238 18.32 26.07 30.79
N ALA A 239 17.19 25.38 30.97
CA ALA A 239 16.38 25.46 32.19
C ALA A 239 17.17 24.99 33.42
N ALA A 240 17.95 23.91 33.31
CA ALA A 240 18.81 23.44 34.39
C ALA A 240 19.91 24.46 34.75
N GLN A 241 20.48 25.15 33.75
CA GLN A 241 21.46 26.21 33.97
C GLN A 241 20.85 27.42 34.69
N ILE A 242 19.69 27.91 34.24
CA ILE A 242 18.98 29.03 34.87
C ILE A 242 18.68 28.71 36.34
N ASN A 243 18.13 27.53 36.61
CA ASN A 243 17.85 27.07 37.98
C ASN A 243 19.13 27.01 38.85
N ARG A 244 20.28 26.69 38.27
CA ARG A 244 21.57 26.69 38.98
C ARG A 244 22.02 28.12 39.28
N GLU A 245 21.97 29.02 38.30
CA GLU A 245 22.33 30.42 38.45
C GLU A 245 21.43 31.11 39.48
N ASP A 246 20.12 30.86 39.46
CA ASP A 246 19.15 31.38 40.43
C ASP A 246 19.46 30.91 41.86
N ARG A 247 19.84 29.64 42.04
CA ARG A 247 20.28 29.13 43.36
C ARG A 247 21.55 29.82 43.83
N ILE A 248 22.54 29.98 42.96
CA ILE A 248 23.81 30.66 43.29
C ILE A 248 23.54 32.11 43.66
N ASN A 249 22.76 32.83 42.86
CA ASN A 249 22.38 34.22 43.11
C ASN A 249 21.62 34.34 44.44
N SER A 250 20.63 33.48 44.68
CA SER A 250 19.87 33.45 45.94
C SER A 250 20.73 33.16 47.17
N GLN A 251 21.79 32.36 47.04
CA GLN A 251 22.75 32.13 48.12
C GLN A 251 23.68 33.32 48.31
N ALA A 252 24.19 33.92 47.23
CA ALA A 252 25.03 35.12 47.28
C ALA A 252 24.32 36.29 47.95
N THR A 253 23.05 36.54 47.61
CA THR A 253 22.24 37.60 48.25
C THR A 253 22.02 37.34 49.74
N ARG A 254 21.77 36.08 50.13
CA ARG A 254 21.63 35.69 51.54
C ARG A 254 22.93 35.92 52.33
N LEU A 255 24.08 35.54 51.77
CA LEU A 255 25.39 35.77 52.40
C LEU A 255 25.73 37.26 52.50
N ALA A 256 25.44 38.04 51.45
CA ALA A 256 25.66 39.49 51.45
C ALA A 256 24.82 40.19 52.54
N ALA A 257 23.57 39.76 52.74
CA ALA A 257 22.70 40.28 53.80
C ALA A 257 23.24 39.96 55.21
N LEU A 258 23.74 38.74 55.43
CA LEU A 258 24.35 38.34 56.70
C LEU A 258 25.60 39.18 57.02
N ASN A 259 26.46 39.42 56.03
CA ASN A 259 27.68 40.21 56.22
C ASN A 259 27.39 41.68 56.57
N ARG A 260 26.30 42.27 56.06
CA ARG A 260 25.88 43.64 56.40
C ARG A 260 25.36 43.79 57.83
N ASN A 261 24.76 42.74 58.38
CA ASN A 261 24.24 42.76 59.75
C ASN A 261 25.30 42.43 60.81
N ALA A 262 26.50 41.99 60.39
CA ALA A 262 27.61 41.65 61.27
C ALA A 262 28.59 42.82 61.53
N THR A 263 28.43 43.93 60.81
CA THR A 263 29.10 45.23 61.03
C THR A 263 28.20 46.17 61.81
#